data_AF-B0EAN2-F1
#
_entry.id   AF-B0EAN2-F1
#
_cell.length_a   1.000
_cell.length_b   1.000
_cell.length_c   1.000
_cell.angle_alpha   90.00
_cell.angle_beta   90.00
_cell.angle_gamma   90.00
#
_symmetry.space_group_name_H-M   'P 1'
#
loop_
_entity.id
_entity.type
_entity.pdbx_description
1 polymer ?
#
loop_
_entity_poly.entity_id
_entity_poly.type
_entity_poly.pdbx_seq_one_letter_code
_entity_poly.pdbx_strand_id
1 'polypeptide(L)'
;MPSVTVSIEDIINEENRKKVYKILDDLYVNSILFTPPNQQTTRNSTNSLQNKIPQLPEYIKYICVQARMPNLIIDDKQLEYLEVGVCNSIIELKSINNLKQLKLHGVNKLKINQMNEEQEITTTNNRKYWKDIQENISTFPNLEELQLVSCSNLNISLMSNKLKSVEVINCRECQINIKSDCIERLKLEGNKQTQFKLSTNKSNDICIKEGDTFTLEIESNNEQNIEIIEGKQINVKSKCPINKLIIVESYEVNITGNEKCNTMKVVESTINEIDIKPKRIIFKLIEEYIKVSLKEAEEIYIVSMKEYIFEELFDKCKKLCIDECENCQFIINKNQIKEMKITKCKNTEITGKLDNIEEIITIDNEECNIPETTKVIKEDTEIIEMDNTNKDIEIETDKTHIIIRNI
;
A
#
# COMPACT_ATOMS: atom_id res chain seq x y z
N MET A 1 11.92 -15.30 21.56
CA MET A 1 11.37 -15.91 22.79
C MET A 1 12.01 -17.27 22.98
N PRO A 2 12.27 -17.74 24.21
CA PRO A 2 12.73 -19.10 24.43
C PRO A 2 11.64 -20.07 23.96
N SER A 3 11.95 -20.92 22.98
CA SER A 3 11.05 -21.92 22.40
C SER A 3 11.65 -23.30 22.53
N VAL A 4 10.80 -24.30 22.74
CA VAL A 4 11.23 -25.70 22.65
C VAL A 4 11.06 -26.15 21.21
N THR A 5 12.13 -26.68 20.64
CA THR A 5 12.11 -27.27 19.31
C THR A 5 11.55 -28.68 19.40
N VAL A 6 10.48 -28.96 18.65
CA VAL A 6 9.76 -30.23 18.69
C VAL A 6 9.56 -30.75 17.28
N SER A 7 9.75 -32.05 17.07
CA SER A 7 9.31 -32.72 15.85
C SER A 7 7.79 -32.90 15.90
N ILE A 8 7.07 -32.63 14.81
CA ILE A 8 5.61 -32.81 14.82
C ILE A 8 5.21 -34.26 15.13
N GLU A 9 6.05 -35.24 14.76
CA GLU A 9 5.80 -36.66 14.97
C GLU A 9 5.72 -36.97 16.47
N ASP A 10 6.52 -36.27 17.28
CA ASP A 10 6.52 -36.41 18.73
C ASP A 10 5.27 -35.80 19.37
N ILE A 11 4.64 -34.83 18.72
CA ILE A 11 3.38 -34.23 19.18
C ILE A 11 2.17 -35.05 18.70
N ILE A 12 2.24 -35.65 17.51
CA ILE A 12 1.15 -36.49 16.98
C ILE A 12 1.08 -37.81 17.76
N ASN A 13 2.22 -38.40 18.13
CA ASN A 13 2.28 -39.60 18.95
C ASN A 13 1.90 -39.31 20.41
N GLU A 14 0.89 -40.00 20.96
CA GLU A 14 0.38 -39.73 22.31
C GLU A 14 1.43 -39.92 23.42
N GLU A 15 2.28 -40.94 23.31
CA GLU A 15 3.28 -41.25 24.33
C GLU A 15 4.40 -40.20 24.36
N ASN A 16 4.88 -39.82 23.17
CA ASN A 16 5.89 -38.77 23.04
C ASN A 16 5.31 -37.40 23.41
N ARG A 17 4.04 -37.13 23.07
CA ARG A 17 3.36 -35.87 23.42
C ARG A 17 3.36 -35.61 24.92
N LYS A 18 3.11 -36.65 25.74
CA LYS A 18 3.16 -36.54 27.21
C LYS A 18 4.56 -36.16 27.70
N LYS A 19 5.61 -36.71 27.08
CA LYS A 19 7.02 -36.37 27.39
C LYS A 19 7.34 -34.93 26.98
N VAL A 20 6.90 -34.51 25.79
CA VAL A 20 7.04 -33.12 25.31
C VAL A 20 6.33 -32.14 26.24
N TYR A 21 5.09 -32.43 26.66
CA TYR A 21 4.33 -31.56 27.55
C TYR A 21 4.99 -31.42 28.92
N LYS A 22 5.58 -32.50 29.44
CA LYS A 22 6.38 -32.45 30.66
C LYS A 22 7.61 -31.55 30.51
N ILE A 23 8.34 -31.67 29.40
CA ILE A 23 9.50 -30.80 29.11
C ILE A 23 9.08 -29.33 29.02
N LEU A 24 7.96 -29.04 28.35
CA LEU A 24 7.42 -27.67 28.22
C LEU A 24 7.07 -27.07 29.59
N ASP A 25 6.46 -27.86 30.47
CA ASP A 25 6.09 -27.47 31.84
C ASP A 25 7.33 -27.27 32.73
N ASP A 26 8.26 -28.23 32.73
CA ASP A 26 9.52 -28.17 33.50
C ASP A 26 10.39 -26.96 33.12
N LEU A 27 10.32 -26.53 31.85
CA LEU A 27 11.06 -25.37 31.34
C LEU A 27 10.29 -24.05 31.45
N TYR A 28 9.03 -24.07 31.91
CA TYR A 28 8.14 -22.90 31.96
C TYR A 28 8.03 -22.16 30.60
N VAL A 29 8.02 -22.91 29.49
CA VAL A 29 8.00 -22.35 28.13
C VAL A 29 6.58 -22.31 27.59
N ASN A 30 6.19 -21.16 27.04
CA ASN A 30 4.87 -20.94 26.42
C ASN A 30 4.90 -20.98 24.87
N SER A 31 6.02 -21.38 24.27
CA SER A 31 6.24 -21.35 22.83
C SER A 31 6.85 -22.63 22.27
N ILE A 32 6.33 -23.08 21.13
CA ILE A 32 6.79 -24.29 20.44
C ILE A 32 7.28 -23.91 19.03
N LEU A 33 8.45 -24.42 18.67
CA LEU A 33 8.96 -24.41 17.30
C LEU A 33 8.86 -25.81 16.70
N PHE A 34 8.00 -25.97 15.69
CA PHE A 34 7.91 -27.21 14.92
C PHE A 34 8.95 -27.23 13.81
N THR A 35 9.79 -28.27 13.84
CA THR A 35 10.80 -28.54 12.82
C THR A 35 10.37 -29.68 11.90
N PRO A 36 10.92 -29.74 10.67
CA PRO A 36 10.58 -30.81 9.74
C PRO A 36 10.94 -32.18 10.33
N PRO A 37 10.17 -33.23 10.01
CA PRO A 37 10.53 -34.58 10.41
C PRO A 37 11.91 -34.93 9.88
N ASN A 38 12.73 -35.61 10.70
CA ASN A 38 14.07 -36.06 10.32
C ASN A 38 13.96 -36.98 9.09
N GLN A 39 14.33 -36.47 7.91
CA GLN A 39 14.29 -37.23 6.67
C GLN A 39 15.37 -38.32 6.65
N GLN A 40 14.99 -39.56 6.97
CA GLN A 40 15.60 -40.75 6.36
C GLN A 40 14.61 -41.65 5.61
N THR A 41 13.32 -41.33 5.56
CA THR A 41 12.34 -42.17 4.88
C THR A 41 11.69 -41.47 3.69
N THR A 42 12.29 -41.76 2.53
CA THR A 42 11.66 -41.98 1.22
C THR A 42 10.83 -40.87 0.58
N ARG A 43 11.34 -40.41 -0.57
CA ARG A 43 10.71 -39.59 -1.63
C ARG A 43 9.35 -40.09 -2.19
N ASN A 44 8.73 -41.13 -1.64
CA ASN A 44 7.59 -41.82 -2.26
C ASN A 44 6.41 -42.06 -1.30
N SER A 45 6.01 -41.06 -0.49
CA SER A 45 4.68 -41.09 0.14
C SER A 45 3.84 -39.92 -0.36
N THR A 46 3.21 -40.09 -1.51
CA THR A 46 1.99 -39.39 -1.92
C THR A 46 0.80 -39.82 -1.04
N ASN A 47 0.94 -39.71 0.27
CA ASN A 47 -0.16 -39.98 1.20
C ASN A 47 -0.61 -38.69 1.84
N SER A 48 -1.92 -38.49 1.69
CA SER A 48 -2.82 -37.54 2.32
C SER A 48 -2.77 -37.53 3.85
N LEU A 49 -1.61 -37.36 4.47
CA LEU A 49 -1.55 -37.08 5.91
C LEU A 49 -1.98 -35.63 6.13
N GLN A 50 -3.18 -35.45 6.68
CA GLN A 50 -3.54 -34.19 7.33
C GLN A 50 -2.62 -34.01 8.53
N ASN A 51 -1.78 -32.97 8.50
CA ASN A 51 -0.91 -32.64 9.62
C ASN A 51 -1.73 -31.81 10.63
N LYS A 52 -2.54 -32.49 11.45
CA LYS A 52 -3.32 -31.82 12.50
C LYS A 52 -2.47 -31.67 13.76
N ILE A 53 -2.22 -30.44 14.17
CA ILE A 53 -1.66 -30.15 15.50
C ILE A 53 -2.77 -30.48 16.52
N PRO A 54 -2.53 -31.39 17.49
CA PRO A 54 -3.47 -31.68 18.55
C PRO A 54 -3.59 -30.48 19.49
N GLN A 55 -4.65 -30.46 20.31
CA GLN A 55 -4.84 -29.41 21.30
C GLN A 55 -3.63 -29.34 22.25
N LEU A 56 -3.02 -28.17 22.34
CA LEU A 56 -1.86 -27.92 23.18
C LEU A 56 -2.30 -27.53 24.61
N PRO A 57 -1.41 -27.62 25.60
CA PRO A 57 -1.69 -27.12 26.95
C PRO A 57 -2.03 -25.63 26.93
N GLU A 58 -2.95 -25.19 27.81
CA GLU A 58 -3.47 -23.81 27.81
C GLU A 58 -2.41 -22.72 27.99
N TYR A 59 -1.27 -23.06 28.59
CA TYR A 59 -0.16 -22.13 28.77
C TYR A 59 0.65 -21.90 27.48
N ILE A 60 0.49 -22.74 26.45
CA ILE A 60 1.13 -22.55 25.14
C ILE A 60 0.33 -21.53 24.34
N LYS A 61 0.98 -20.41 24.02
CA LYS A 61 0.36 -19.27 23.33
C LYS A 61 1.00 -18.93 21.99
N TYR A 62 2.17 -19.51 21.71
CA TYR A 62 3.00 -19.17 20.56
C TYR A 62 3.38 -20.44 19.81
N ILE A 63 3.06 -20.48 18.52
CA ILE A 63 3.44 -21.56 17.63
C ILE A 63 4.22 -20.98 16.46
N CYS A 64 5.41 -21.52 16.21
CA CYS A 64 6.17 -21.30 14.99
C CYS A 64 6.32 -22.63 14.24
N VAL A 65 6.07 -22.65 12.94
CA VAL A 65 6.22 -23.83 12.08
C VAL A 65 7.22 -23.52 10.98
N GLN A 66 8.38 -24.18 11.00
CA GLN A 66 9.45 -24.02 10.00
C GLN A 66 9.67 -25.31 9.19
N ALA A 67 8.59 -25.96 8.76
CA ALA A 67 8.64 -27.28 8.12
C ALA A 67 7.80 -27.33 6.86
N ARG A 68 8.30 -27.96 5.77
CA ARG A 68 7.51 -28.27 4.57
C ARG A 68 6.41 -29.28 4.87
N MET A 69 5.25 -28.77 5.26
CA MET A 69 4.07 -29.55 5.62
C MET A 69 2.91 -29.26 4.67
N PRO A 70 2.61 -30.18 3.75
CA PRO A 70 1.37 -30.06 2.98
C PRO A 70 0.19 -30.24 3.96
N ASN A 71 -0.81 -29.37 3.88
CA ASN A 71 -2.07 -29.45 4.65
C ASN A 71 -1.90 -29.44 6.18
N LEU A 72 -1.49 -28.30 6.73
CA LEU A 72 -1.42 -28.06 8.18
C LEU A 72 -2.79 -27.65 8.73
N ILE A 73 -3.27 -28.33 9.77
CA ILE A 73 -4.51 -27.99 10.47
C ILE A 73 -4.18 -27.58 11.90
N ILE A 74 -4.57 -26.37 12.29
CA ILE A 74 -4.40 -25.83 13.65
C ILE A 74 -5.78 -25.57 14.23
N ASP A 75 -6.04 -26.14 15.40
CA ASP A 75 -7.32 -26.07 16.10
C ASP A 75 -7.06 -25.81 17.57
N ASP A 76 -6.71 -24.56 17.90
CA ASP A 76 -6.31 -24.15 19.23
C ASP A 76 -6.91 -22.79 19.60
N LYS A 77 -7.83 -22.80 20.57
CA LYS A 77 -8.54 -21.61 21.06
C LYS A 77 -7.64 -20.65 21.84
N GLN A 78 -6.57 -21.14 22.47
CA GLN A 78 -5.73 -20.33 23.35
C GLN A 78 -4.55 -19.66 22.62
N LEU A 79 -4.34 -20.03 21.35
CA LEU A 79 -3.26 -19.52 20.53
C LEU A 79 -3.39 -18.01 20.33
N GLU A 80 -2.35 -17.28 20.76
CA GLU A 80 -2.26 -15.82 20.59
C GLU A 80 -1.34 -15.46 19.41
N TYR A 81 -0.35 -16.29 19.07
CA TYR A 81 0.65 -16.00 18.06
C TYR A 81 0.92 -17.21 17.17
N LEU A 82 0.79 -17.02 15.86
CA LEU A 82 1.06 -18.04 14.86
C LEU A 82 2.00 -17.51 13.78
N GLU A 83 3.13 -18.19 13.61
CA GLU A 83 4.05 -17.98 12.50
C GLU A 83 4.24 -19.29 11.72
N VAL A 84 4.04 -19.22 10.40
CA VAL A 84 4.19 -20.38 9.52
C VAL A 84 5.12 -20.01 8.36
N GLY A 85 6.32 -20.59 8.38
CA GLY A 85 7.36 -20.43 7.37
C GLY A 85 7.40 -21.60 6.39
N VAL A 86 6.49 -21.64 5.40
CA VAL A 86 6.38 -22.81 4.51
C VAL A 86 5.96 -22.49 3.08
N CYS A 87 6.86 -22.71 2.12
CA CYS A 87 6.54 -22.63 0.70
C CYS A 87 5.60 -23.76 0.24
N ASN A 88 4.51 -23.38 -0.42
CA ASN A 88 3.48 -24.24 -1.04
C ASN A 88 2.56 -25.01 -0.09
N SER A 89 2.34 -24.50 1.12
CA SER A 89 1.43 -25.14 2.07
C SER A 89 -0.03 -24.68 1.94
N ILE A 90 -0.93 -25.58 2.29
CA ILE A 90 -2.33 -25.31 2.58
C ILE A 90 -2.47 -25.30 4.10
N ILE A 91 -3.03 -24.23 4.66
CA ILE A 91 -3.26 -24.09 6.09
C ILE A 91 -4.76 -24.02 6.34
N GLU A 92 -5.23 -24.76 7.34
CA GLU A 92 -6.58 -24.67 7.87
C GLU A 92 -6.53 -24.25 9.34
N LEU A 93 -7.10 -23.09 9.62
CA LEU A 93 -7.24 -22.54 10.98
C LEU A 93 -8.66 -22.77 11.47
N LYS A 94 -8.79 -23.44 12.61
CA LYS A 94 -10.05 -23.74 13.30
C LYS A 94 -10.02 -23.13 14.69
N SER A 95 -11.13 -22.53 15.11
CA SER A 95 -11.34 -22.09 16.50
C SER A 95 -10.30 -21.08 17.06
N ILE A 96 -9.57 -20.32 16.24
CA ILE A 96 -8.44 -19.47 16.70
C ILE A 96 -8.88 -18.05 17.12
N ASN A 97 -9.78 -17.96 18.09
CA ASN A 97 -10.45 -16.70 18.46
C ASN A 97 -9.55 -15.70 19.21
N ASN A 98 -8.48 -16.18 19.84
CA ASN A 98 -7.56 -15.35 20.64
C ASN A 98 -6.33 -14.86 19.87
N LEU A 99 -6.26 -15.13 18.56
CA LEU A 99 -5.11 -14.78 17.74
C LEU A 99 -4.90 -13.26 17.71
N LYS A 100 -3.70 -12.83 18.13
CA LYS A 100 -3.22 -11.46 18.10
C LYS A 100 -2.25 -11.21 16.95
N GLN A 101 -1.45 -12.21 16.57
CA GLN A 101 -0.49 -12.10 15.47
C GLN A 101 -0.58 -13.31 14.53
N LEU A 102 -0.69 -13.04 13.23
CA LEU A 102 -0.66 -14.05 12.18
C LEU A 102 0.41 -13.71 11.15
N LYS A 103 1.43 -14.56 11.06
CA LYS A 103 2.53 -14.45 10.09
C LYS A 103 2.56 -15.67 9.18
N LEU A 104 2.34 -15.46 7.90
CA LEU A 104 2.31 -16.51 6.90
C LEU A 104 3.39 -16.22 5.86
N HIS A 105 4.27 -17.19 5.63
CA HIS A 105 5.31 -17.10 4.62
C HIS A 105 5.19 -18.29 3.65
N GLY A 106 4.99 -18.03 2.36
CA GLY A 106 4.97 -19.06 1.32
C GLY A 106 3.66 -19.86 1.19
N VAL A 107 2.57 -19.42 1.82
CA VAL A 107 1.31 -20.17 1.90
C VAL A 107 0.50 -20.01 0.61
N ASN A 108 0.00 -21.11 0.04
CA ASN A 108 -0.76 -21.11 -1.22
C ASN A 108 -2.28 -21.23 -1.04
N LYS A 109 -2.72 -21.58 0.17
CA LYS A 109 -4.15 -21.64 0.48
C LYS A 109 -4.36 -21.51 1.98
N LEU A 110 -5.26 -20.62 2.36
CA LEU A 110 -5.72 -20.46 3.73
C LEU A 110 -7.20 -20.79 3.79
N LYS A 111 -7.58 -21.71 4.68
CA LYS A 111 -8.96 -22.00 5.05
C LYS A 111 -9.17 -21.54 6.47
N ILE A 112 -10.20 -20.74 6.71
CA ILE A 112 -10.58 -20.31 8.05
C ILE A 112 -11.99 -20.82 8.30
N ASN A 113 -12.13 -21.70 9.28
CA ASN A 113 -13.41 -22.27 9.67
C ASN A 113 -13.73 -21.76 11.08
N GLN A 114 -14.71 -20.85 11.18
CA GLN A 114 -15.34 -20.54 12.45
C GLN A 114 -16.42 -21.60 12.70
N MET A 115 -16.28 -22.40 13.76
CA MET A 115 -17.45 -23.10 14.29
C MET A 115 -18.35 -22.03 14.89
N ASN A 116 -19.35 -21.58 14.12
CA ASN A 116 -20.54 -21.03 14.72
C ASN A 116 -21.13 -22.18 15.53
N GLU A 117 -21.08 -22.09 16.87
CA GLU A 117 -21.99 -22.89 17.67
C GLU A 117 -23.39 -22.55 17.17
N GLU A 118 -24.00 -23.45 16.41
CA GLU A 118 -25.42 -23.38 16.09
C GLU A 118 -26.15 -23.40 17.43
N GLN A 119 -26.49 -22.22 17.95
CA GLN A 119 -27.61 -22.13 18.86
C GLN A 119 -28.82 -22.57 18.05
N GLU A 120 -29.29 -23.80 18.31
CA GLU A 120 -30.61 -24.26 17.88
C GLU A 120 -31.66 -23.27 18.40
N ILE A 121 -31.92 -22.24 17.62
CA ILE A 121 -33.16 -21.48 17.75
C ILE A 121 -34.18 -22.31 16.97
N THR A 122 -34.85 -23.22 17.67
CA THR A 122 -36.07 -23.86 17.16
C THR A 122 -37.17 -22.81 17.04
N THR A 123 -37.18 -22.04 15.95
CA THR A 123 -38.38 -21.32 15.52
C THR A 123 -39.10 -22.15 14.48
N THR A 124 -40.31 -22.58 14.86
CA THR A 124 -41.32 -23.31 14.10
C THR A 124 -41.85 -22.49 12.91
N ASN A 125 -41.02 -22.21 11.91
CA ASN A 125 -41.49 -21.72 10.61
C ASN A 125 -40.51 -22.10 9.50
N ASN A 126 -40.84 -23.16 8.75
CA ASN A 126 -40.15 -23.63 7.56
C ASN A 126 -40.32 -22.66 6.37
N ARG A 127 -39.66 -21.50 6.41
CA ARG A 127 -39.43 -20.67 5.21
C ARG A 127 -37.93 -20.50 5.01
N LYS A 128 -37.41 -21.15 3.97
CA LYS A 128 -36.04 -20.93 3.49
C LYS A 128 -35.98 -19.57 2.80
N TYR A 129 -35.55 -18.55 3.54
CA TYR A 129 -34.99 -17.36 2.93
C TYR A 129 -33.60 -17.70 2.42
N TRP A 130 -33.30 -17.34 1.17
CA TRP A 130 -31.92 -17.24 0.73
C TRP A 130 -31.28 -16.15 1.59
N LYS A 131 -30.64 -16.54 2.70
CA LYS A 131 -29.67 -15.66 3.35
C LYS A 131 -28.59 -15.45 2.31
N ASP A 132 -28.37 -14.19 1.96
CA ASP A 132 -27.23 -13.74 1.20
C ASP A 132 -26.01 -14.54 1.62
N ILE A 133 -25.20 -14.96 0.66
CA ILE A 133 -23.85 -15.44 0.91
C ILE A 133 -23.13 -14.26 1.56
N GLN A 134 -23.26 -14.11 2.88
CA GLN A 134 -22.38 -13.27 3.65
C GLN A 134 -21.01 -13.83 3.34
N GLU A 135 -20.19 -13.01 2.68
CA GLU A 135 -18.75 -13.24 2.59
C GLU A 135 -18.32 -13.84 3.92
N ASN A 136 -17.65 -14.99 3.92
CA ASN A 136 -17.11 -15.59 5.13
C ASN A 136 -16.11 -14.60 5.75
N ILE A 137 -16.61 -13.63 6.52
CA ILE A 137 -15.79 -12.68 7.27
C ILE A 137 -15.13 -13.53 8.34
N SER A 138 -13.87 -13.87 8.12
CA SER A 138 -13.05 -14.41 9.20
C SER A 138 -12.82 -13.28 10.20
N THR A 139 -13.61 -13.28 11.28
CA THR A 139 -13.35 -12.39 12.41
C THR A 139 -12.19 -12.99 13.20
N PHE A 140 -10.98 -12.44 13.02
CA PHE A 140 -9.97 -12.52 14.06
C PHE A 140 -10.16 -11.27 14.94
N PRO A 141 -11.11 -11.29 15.91
CA PRO A 141 -11.52 -10.07 16.63
C PRO A 141 -10.38 -9.47 17.45
N ASN A 142 -9.36 -10.28 17.77
CA ASN A 142 -8.22 -9.88 18.57
C ASN A 142 -6.96 -9.62 17.76
N LEU A 143 -6.99 -9.74 16.42
CA LEU A 143 -5.79 -9.62 15.60
C LEU A 143 -5.29 -8.18 15.62
N GLU A 144 -4.03 -8.03 16.03
CA GLU A 144 -3.28 -6.78 16.07
C GLU A 144 -2.30 -6.67 14.90
N GLU A 145 -1.79 -7.80 14.40
CA GLU A 145 -0.81 -7.85 13.30
C GLU A 145 -1.10 -8.99 12.31
N LEU A 146 -1.11 -8.63 11.02
CA LEU A 146 -1.17 -9.56 9.90
C LEU A 146 0.06 -9.36 9.00
N GLN A 147 0.81 -10.43 8.76
CA GLN A 147 1.94 -10.42 7.83
C GLN A 147 1.81 -11.58 6.84
N LEU A 148 1.82 -11.26 5.55
CA LEU A 148 1.79 -12.20 4.45
C LEU A 148 3.03 -11.97 3.60
N VAL A 149 3.88 -12.99 3.45
CA VAL A 149 5.13 -12.90 2.71
C VAL A 149 5.22 -14.03 1.70
N SER A 150 5.41 -13.71 0.42
CA SER A 150 5.53 -14.72 -0.64
C SER A 150 4.35 -15.72 -0.70
N CYS A 151 3.17 -15.31 -0.22
CA CYS A 151 1.97 -16.13 -0.28
C CYS A 151 1.33 -16.06 -1.67
N SER A 152 0.55 -17.08 -2.02
CA SER A 152 -0.21 -17.06 -3.28
C SER A 152 -1.64 -17.55 -3.10
N ASN A 153 -2.53 -17.15 -4.02
CA ASN A 153 -3.90 -17.69 -4.10
C ASN A 153 -4.70 -17.56 -2.79
N LEU A 154 -4.42 -16.52 -1.99
CA LEU A 154 -5.11 -16.30 -0.72
C LEU A 154 -6.34 -15.42 -0.93
N ASN A 155 -7.46 -15.82 -0.32
CA ASN A 155 -8.62 -14.96 -0.15
C ASN A 155 -8.84 -14.74 1.35
N ILE A 156 -8.62 -13.51 1.81
CA ILE A 156 -8.68 -13.13 3.22
C ILE A 156 -9.66 -11.96 3.34
N SER A 157 -10.67 -12.14 4.19
CA SER A 157 -11.58 -11.06 4.58
C SER A 157 -11.56 -10.89 6.10
N LEU A 158 -11.05 -9.76 6.56
CA LEU A 158 -10.80 -9.48 7.96
C LEU A 158 -11.55 -8.22 8.41
N MET A 159 -12.26 -8.36 9.52
CA MET A 159 -12.78 -7.24 10.29
C MET A 159 -12.20 -7.31 11.70
N SER A 160 -11.39 -6.30 12.07
CA SER A 160 -10.79 -6.23 13.40
C SER A 160 -10.71 -4.77 13.86
N ASN A 161 -11.17 -4.52 15.09
CA ASN A 161 -11.03 -3.22 15.76
C ASN A 161 -9.73 -3.10 16.57
N LYS A 162 -8.78 -4.02 16.37
CA LYS A 162 -7.47 -4.01 17.04
C LYS A 162 -6.29 -4.10 16.08
N LEU A 163 -6.54 -4.30 14.79
CA LEU A 163 -5.50 -4.48 13.78
C LEU A 163 -4.73 -3.17 13.59
N LYS A 164 -3.47 -3.16 14.02
CA LYS A 164 -2.57 -2.01 13.94
C LYS A 164 -1.60 -2.12 12.77
N SER A 165 -1.23 -3.33 12.36
CA SER A 165 -0.17 -3.55 11.37
C SER A 165 -0.62 -4.57 10.33
N VAL A 166 -0.50 -4.20 9.05
CA VAL A 166 -0.74 -5.09 7.92
C VAL A 166 0.44 -5.01 6.96
N GLU A 167 1.02 -6.16 6.68
CA GLU A 167 2.11 -6.29 5.71
C GLU A 167 1.75 -7.37 4.68
N VAL A 168 1.79 -7.00 3.39
CA VAL A 168 1.59 -7.91 2.27
C VAL A 168 2.79 -7.72 1.34
N ILE A 169 3.67 -8.71 1.30
CA ILE A 169 4.98 -8.62 0.65
C ILE A 169 5.15 -9.79 -0.32
N ASN A 170 5.51 -9.51 -1.57
CA ASN A 170 5.81 -10.49 -2.61
C ASN A 170 4.68 -11.52 -2.85
N CYS A 171 3.44 -11.15 -2.56
CA CYS A 171 2.28 -12.04 -2.71
C CYS A 171 1.76 -12.08 -4.14
N ARG A 172 1.08 -13.16 -4.52
CA ARG A 172 0.63 -13.41 -5.91
C ARG A 172 -0.81 -13.89 -5.96
N GLU A 173 -1.62 -13.40 -6.88
CA GLU A 173 -2.99 -13.92 -7.10
C GLU A 173 -3.85 -13.87 -5.80
N CYS A 174 -3.67 -12.84 -4.98
CA CYS A 174 -4.35 -12.71 -3.69
C CYS A 174 -5.53 -11.72 -3.75
N GLN A 175 -6.56 -11.98 -2.96
CA GLN A 175 -7.68 -11.08 -2.68
C GLN A 175 -7.73 -10.83 -1.17
N ILE A 176 -7.47 -9.60 -0.76
CA ILE A 176 -7.35 -9.23 0.66
C ILE A 176 -8.32 -8.09 0.92
N ASN A 177 -9.29 -8.31 1.82
CA ASN A 177 -10.25 -7.31 2.25
C ASN A 177 -10.07 -7.06 3.75
N ILE A 178 -9.77 -5.83 4.14
CA ILE A 178 -9.51 -5.45 5.53
C ILE A 178 -10.38 -4.27 5.91
N LYS A 179 -11.14 -4.43 6.99
CA LYS A 179 -11.87 -3.35 7.65
C LYS A 179 -11.34 -3.14 9.07
N SER A 180 -10.69 -2.00 9.29
CA SER A 180 -10.16 -1.61 10.60
C SER A 180 -9.86 -0.11 10.67
N ASP A 181 -10.30 0.53 11.75
CA ASP A 181 -10.01 1.94 12.06
C ASP A 181 -8.78 2.11 12.96
N CYS A 182 -8.01 1.03 13.17
CA CYS A 182 -6.84 1.03 14.07
C CYS A 182 -5.50 0.90 13.36
N ILE A 183 -5.49 0.72 12.04
CA ILE A 183 -4.26 0.53 11.26
C ILE A 183 -3.37 1.76 11.41
N GLU A 184 -2.12 1.51 11.75
CA GLU A 184 -1.05 2.49 11.90
C GLU A 184 0.05 2.27 10.87
N ARG A 185 0.21 1.01 10.42
CA ARG A 185 1.21 0.62 9.43
C ARG A 185 0.57 -0.28 8.40
N LEU A 186 0.63 0.15 7.14
CA LEU A 186 0.23 -0.63 5.98
C LEU A 186 1.40 -0.69 5.00
N LYS A 187 1.87 -1.90 4.71
CA LYS A 187 2.97 -2.14 3.77
C LYS A 187 2.53 -3.06 2.64
N LEU A 188 2.61 -2.58 1.41
CA LEU A 188 2.24 -3.31 0.20
C LEU A 188 3.45 -3.30 -0.76
N GLU A 189 4.22 -4.39 -0.81
CA GLU A 189 5.50 -4.43 -1.55
C GLU A 189 5.62 -5.67 -2.44
N GLY A 190 6.03 -5.52 -3.70
CA GLY A 190 6.34 -6.64 -4.61
C GLY A 190 5.14 -7.51 -5.01
N ASN A 191 3.92 -7.05 -4.78
CA ASN A 191 2.71 -7.86 -4.96
C ASN A 191 2.28 -7.93 -6.43
N LYS A 192 1.90 -9.12 -6.87
CA LYS A 192 1.54 -9.42 -8.26
C LYS A 192 0.11 -9.92 -8.38
N GLN A 193 -0.64 -9.45 -9.39
CA GLN A 193 -2.01 -9.91 -9.67
C GLN A 193 -2.89 -9.94 -8.41
N THR A 194 -2.76 -8.91 -7.56
CA THR A 194 -3.33 -8.89 -6.22
C THR A 194 -4.33 -7.75 -6.09
N GLN A 195 -5.43 -8.03 -5.40
CA GLN A 195 -6.47 -7.06 -5.05
C GLN A 195 -6.45 -6.83 -3.54
N PHE A 196 -6.36 -5.57 -3.13
CA PHE A 196 -6.38 -5.15 -1.74
C PHE A 196 -7.52 -4.15 -1.54
N LYS A 197 -8.49 -4.48 -0.71
CA LYS A 197 -9.57 -3.59 -0.29
C LYS A 197 -9.34 -3.17 1.15
N LEU A 198 -9.31 -1.87 1.38
CA LEU A 198 -9.12 -1.24 2.68
C LEU A 198 -10.32 -0.38 3.05
N SER A 199 -10.97 -0.69 4.16
CA SER A 199 -11.95 0.19 4.79
C SER A 199 -11.40 0.69 6.12
N THR A 200 -11.07 1.97 6.21
CA THR A 200 -10.50 2.58 7.41
C THR A 200 -10.86 4.05 7.49
N ASN A 201 -11.24 4.53 8.68
CA ASN A 201 -11.40 5.95 8.97
C ASN A 201 -10.16 6.55 9.64
N LYS A 202 -9.11 5.77 9.88
CA LYS A 202 -7.83 6.36 10.31
C LYS A 202 -7.12 6.93 9.08
N SER A 203 -6.47 8.07 9.24
CA SER A 203 -5.58 8.55 8.18
C SER A 203 -4.37 7.63 8.13
N ASN A 204 -4.06 7.11 6.95
CA ASN A 204 -2.95 6.19 6.72
C ASN A 204 -2.08 6.69 5.58
N ASP A 205 -0.77 6.47 5.74
CA ASP A 205 0.18 6.50 4.64
C ASP A 205 0.15 5.13 3.96
N ILE A 206 -0.33 5.12 2.72
CA ILE A 206 -0.48 3.91 1.93
C ILE A 206 0.61 3.90 0.87
N CYS A 207 1.62 3.05 1.05
CA CYS A 207 2.70 2.88 0.09
C CYS A 207 2.55 1.56 -0.67
N ILE A 208 2.48 1.65 -2.00
CA ILE A 208 2.57 0.53 -2.95
C ILE A 208 3.96 0.60 -3.58
N LYS A 209 4.79 -0.42 -3.36
CA LYS A 209 6.14 -0.50 -3.94
C LYS A 209 6.29 -1.75 -4.81
N GLU A 210 6.90 -1.61 -5.98
CA GLU A 210 7.23 -2.74 -6.87
C GLU A 210 6.02 -3.63 -7.23
N GLY A 211 4.82 -3.05 -7.28
CA GLY A 211 3.58 -3.76 -7.60
C GLY A 211 3.44 -4.09 -9.09
N ASP A 212 2.76 -5.18 -9.42
CA ASP A 212 2.55 -5.63 -10.80
C ASP A 212 1.13 -6.17 -10.98
N THR A 213 0.31 -5.51 -11.82
CA THR A 213 -1.12 -5.84 -11.93
C THR A 213 -1.80 -5.82 -10.55
N PHE A 214 -1.73 -4.67 -9.88
CA PHE A 214 -2.19 -4.51 -8.50
C PHE A 214 -3.40 -3.57 -8.43
N THR A 215 -4.43 -3.98 -7.68
CA THR A 215 -5.62 -3.14 -7.46
C THR A 215 -5.77 -2.79 -5.99
N LEU A 216 -5.87 -1.51 -5.69
CA LEU A 216 -6.18 -0.98 -4.37
C LEU A 216 -7.56 -0.32 -4.37
N GLU A 217 -8.48 -0.78 -3.54
CA GLU A 217 -9.76 -0.12 -3.30
C GLU A 217 -9.78 0.46 -1.88
N ILE A 218 -10.01 1.76 -1.73
CA ILE A 218 -10.02 2.45 -0.43
C ILE A 218 -11.41 3.03 -0.17
N GLU A 219 -11.95 2.74 1.00
CA GLU A 219 -13.17 3.32 1.52
C GLU A 219 -12.87 4.00 2.87
N SER A 220 -12.94 5.34 2.91
CA SER A 220 -12.65 6.15 4.09
C SER A 220 -13.48 7.43 4.10
N ASN A 221 -13.83 7.93 5.30
CA ASN A 221 -14.36 9.29 5.44
C ASN A 221 -13.25 10.35 5.62
N ASN A 222 -12.01 9.93 5.83
CA ASN A 222 -10.87 10.80 6.10
C ASN A 222 -9.90 10.84 4.92
N GLU A 223 -9.13 11.93 4.86
CA GLU A 223 -8.07 12.09 3.87
C GLU A 223 -6.96 11.03 4.05
N GLN A 224 -6.54 10.47 2.92
CA GLN A 224 -5.48 9.46 2.86
C GLN A 224 -4.28 9.98 2.07
N ASN A 225 -3.08 9.47 2.40
CA ASN A 225 -1.88 9.66 1.59
C ASN A 225 -1.59 8.37 0.83
N ILE A 226 -1.33 8.50 -0.47
CA ILE A 226 -1.09 7.37 -1.36
C ILE A 226 0.21 7.61 -2.11
N GLU A 227 1.12 6.65 -2.01
CA GLU A 227 2.39 6.64 -2.71
C GLU A 227 2.53 5.36 -3.52
N ILE A 228 2.93 5.50 -4.78
CA ILE A 228 3.15 4.41 -5.73
C ILE A 228 4.57 4.57 -6.27
N ILE A 229 5.41 3.57 -6.04
CA ILE A 229 6.83 3.56 -6.44
C ILE A 229 7.10 2.29 -7.24
N GLU A 230 7.70 2.43 -8.42
CA GLU A 230 8.11 1.30 -9.27
C GLU A 230 6.95 0.34 -9.62
N GLY A 231 5.73 0.88 -9.71
CA GLY A 231 4.51 0.10 -9.97
C GLY A 231 4.28 -0.16 -11.46
N LYS A 232 3.67 -1.29 -11.81
CA LYS A 232 3.24 -1.63 -13.18
C LYS A 232 1.77 -2.04 -13.17
N GLN A 233 0.96 -1.43 -14.02
CA GLN A 233 -0.48 -1.73 -14.12
C GLN A 233 -1.19 -1.61 -12.77
N ILE A 234 -1.02 -0.46 -12.12
CA ILE A 234 -1.60 -0.18 -10.80
C ILE A 234 -2.95 0.49 -10.97
N ASN A 235 -3.98 -0.05 -10.32
CA ASN A 235 -5.33 0.51 -10.32
C ASN A 235 -5.74 0.90 -8.90
N VAL A 236 -5.90 2.19 -8.64
CA VAL A 236 -6.43 2.68 -7.36
C VAL A 236 -7.86 3.18 -7.57
N LYS A 237 -8.79 2.63 -6.80
CA LYS A 237 -10.16 3.15 -6.68
C LYS A 237 -10.34 3.75 -5.31
N SER A 238 -10.37 5.07 -5.24
CA SER A 238 -10.57 5.81 -4.01
C SER A 238 -12.01 6.26 -3.90
N LYS A 239 -12.68 5.92 -2.79
CA LYS A 239 -13.94 6.56 -2.37
C LYS A 239 -13.70 7.52 -1.21
N CYS A 240 -12.52 8.15 -1.18
CA CYS A 240 -12.17 9.12 -0.16
C CYS A 240 -11.34 10.26 -0.75
N PRO A 241 -11.39 11.44 -0.11
CA PRO A 241 -10.43 12.50 -0.35
C PRO A 241 -8.97 12.02 -0.22
N ILE A 242 -8.10 12.57 -1.06
CA ILE A 242 -6.67 12.30 -1.02
C ILE A 242 -5.95 13.57 -0.56
N ASN A 243 -5.13 13.48 0.48
CA ASN A 243 -4.29 14.61 0.84
C ASN A 243 -3.06 14.67 -0.08
N LYS A 244 -2.32 13.57 -0.20
CA LYS A 244 -1.14 13.48 -1.06
C LYS A 244 -1.21 12.24 -1.95
N LEU A 245 -1.07 12.43 -3.26
CA LEU A 245 -0.84 11.37 -4.22
C LEU A 245 0.55 11.54 -4.82
N ILE A 246 1.41 10.54 -4.64
CA ILE A 246 2.76 10.51 -5.24
C ILE A 246 2.88 9.27 -6.12
N ILE A 247 3.33 9.46 -7.35
CA ILE A 247 3.58 8.38 -8.31
C ILE A 247 5.00 8.58 -8.84
N VAL A 248 5.86 7.58 -8.68
CA VAL A 248 7.29 7.62 -9.04
C VAL A 248 7.67 6.37 -9.81
N GLU A 249 8.37 6.53 -10.92
CA GLU A 249 8.94 5.42 -11.71
C GLU A 249 7.92 4.31 -12.05
N SER A 250 6.66 4.71 -12.26
CA SER A 250 5.53 3.77 -12.37
C SER A 250 4.87 3.83 -13.74
N TYR A 251 4.41 2.69 -14.23
CA TYR A 251 3.92 2.51 -15.60
C TYR A 251 2.48 2.02 -15.61
N GLU A 252 1.67 2.58 -16.50
CA GLU A 252 0.26 2.23 -16.69
C GLU A 252 -0.59 2.39 -15.41
N VAL A 253 -0.45 3.52 -14.72
CA VAL A 253 -1.21 3.79 -13.48
C VAL A 253 -2.59 4.38 -13.78
N ASN A 254 -3.62 3.85 -13.11
CA ASN A 254 -5.00 4.33 -13.11
C ASN A 254 -5.45 4.72 -11.70
N ILE A 255 -5.99 5.94 -11.54
CA ILE A 255 -6.59 6.41 -10.29
C ILE A 255 -8.03 6.86 -10.58
N THR A 256 -9.01 6.31 -9.86
CA THR A 256 -10.44 6.62 -10.05
C THR A 256 -11.10 6.96 -8.72
N GLY A 257 -12.06 7.91 -8.74
CA GLY A 257 -12.82 8.29 -7.54
C GLY A 257 -13.56 9.62 -7.67
N ASN A 258 -13.09 10.51 -8.53
CA ASN A 258 -13.56 11.88 -8.74
C ASN A 258 -13.55 12.76 -7.47
N GLU A 259 -12.75 12.35 -6.49
CA GLU A 259 -12.60 12.99 -5.19
C GLU A 259 -11.60 14.15 -5.22
N LYS A 260 -11.66 15.01 -4.20
CA LYS A 260 -10.68 16.08 -4.02
C LYS A 260 -9.28 15.50 -3.74
N CYS A 261 -8.26 16.14 -4.28
CA CYS A 261 -6.87 15.85 -3.96
C CYS A 261 -6.13 17.14 -3.58
N ASN A 262 -5.44 17.20 -2.43
CA ASN A 262 -4.72 18.43 -2.07
C ASN A 262 -3.45 18.57 -2.93
N THR A 263 -2.61 17.54 -2.97
CA THR A 263 -1.36 17.54 -3.76
C THR A 263 -1.22 16.27 -4.57
N MET A 264 -0.90 16.40 -5.85
CA MET A 264 -0.51 15.31 -6.72
C MET A 264 0.90 15.55 -7.27
N LYS A 265 1.77 14.54 -7.19
CA LYS A 265 3.11 14.54 -7.76
C LYS A 265 3.30 13.29 -8.61
N VAL A 266 3.73 13.48 -9.86
CA VAL A 266 4.06 12.39 -10.77
C VAL A 266 5.48 12.60 -11.29
N VAL A 267 6.32 11.58 -11.18
CA VAL A 267 7.74 11.61 -11.53
C VAL A 267 8.08 10.39 -12.36
N GLU A 268 8.68 10.57 -13.54
CA GLU A 268 9.20 9.46 -14.38
C GLU A 268 8.17 8.33 -14.56
N SER A 269 6.92 8.69 -14.82
CA SER A 269 5.81 7.75 -14.79
C SER A 269 4.86 7.92 -15.96
N THR A 270 4.23 6.82 -16.35
CA THR A 270 3.18 6.74 -17.37
C THR A 270 1.81 6.57 -16.72
N ILE A 271 0.88 7.46 -17.07
CA ILE A 271 -0.45 7.51 -16.49
C ILE A 271 -1.49 7.21 -17.57
N ASN A 272 -2.35 6.24 -17.32
CA ASN A 272 -3.44 5.89 -18.21
C ASN A 272 -4.66 6.80 -17.98
N GLU A 273 -5.12 6.87 -16.72
CA GLU A 273 -6.26 7.68 -16.32
C GLU A 273 -6.11 8.14 -14.86
N ILE A 274 -6.39 9.42 -14.61
CA ILE A 274 -6.53 9.96 -13.26
C ILE A 274 -7.81 10.79 -13.23
N ASP A 275 -8.83 10.23 -12.59
CA ASP A 275 -10.10 10.88 -12.31
C ASP A 275 -10.16 11.28 -10.83
N ILE A 276 -9.38 12.31 -10.49
CA ILE A 276 -9.42 13.04 -9.21
C ILE A 276 -9.20 14.53 -9.48
N LYS A 277 -9.49 15.37 -8.49
CA LYS A 277 -9.42 16.83 -8.61
C LYS A 277 -8.28 17.41 -7.76
N PRO A 278 -7.03 17.41 -8.25
CA PRO A 278 -5.89 17.94 -7.52
C PRO A 278 -5.91 19.48 -7.47
N LYS A 279 -5.60 20.04 -6.30
CA LYS A 279 -5.42 21.48 -6.09
C LYS A 279 -3.99 21.94 -6.42
N ARG A 280 -2.98 21.18 -6.02
CA ARG A 280 -1.57 21.37 -6.37
C ARG A 280 -1.06 20.19 -7.19
N ILE A 281 -0.31 20.48 -8.26
CA ILE A 281 0.20 19.47 -9.19
C ILE A 281 1.68 19.68 -9.44
N ILE A 282 2.43 18.58 -9.43
CA ILE A 282 3.85 18.54 -9.78
C ILE A 282 4.06 17.43 -10.81
N PHE A 283 4.51 17.81 -12.00
CA PHE A 283 4.98 16.87 -13.02
C PHE A 283 6.49 17.03 -13.18
N LYS A 284 7.21 15.90 -13.14
CA LYS A 284 8.66 15.87 -13.34
C LYS A 284 9.04 14.72 -14.26
N LEU A 285 9.83 15.01 -15.30
CA LEU A 285 10.42 13.98 -16.18
C LEU A 285 9.39 12.98 -16.73
N ILE A 286 8.23 13.48 -17.18
CA ILE A 286 7.19 12.63 -17.76
C ILE A 286 7.48 12.47 -19.27
N GLU A 287 7.49 11.23 -19.75
CA GLU A 287 7.80 10.91 -21.15
C GLU A 287 6.56 10.73 -22.04
N GLU A 288 5.41 10.38 -21.47
CA GLU A 288 4.16 10.20 -22.23
C GLU A 288 3.03 11.14 -21.79
N TYR A 289 2.06 11.37 -22.68
CA TYR A 289 0.93 12.25 -22.40
C TYR A 289 0.11 11.74 -21.20
N ILE A 290 -0.10 12.62 -20.21
CA ILE A 290 -0.91 12.32 -19.03
C ILE A 290 -2.34 12.77 -19.27
N LYS A 291 -3.27 11.81 -19.29
CA LYS A 291 -4.71 12.10 -19.36
C LYS A 291 -5.27 12.42 -17.97
N VAL A 292 -5.03 13.64 -17.48
CA VAL A 292 -5.61 14.18 -16.24
C VAL A 292 -6.36 15.48 -16.53
N SER A 293 -7.55 15.67 -15.93
CA SER A 293 -8.21 16.99 -15.90
C SER A 293 -7.55 17.91 -14.87
N LEU A 294 -6.83 18.95 -15.30
CA LEU A 294 -6.19 19.93 -14.40
C LEU A 294 -7.03 21.18 -14.12
N LYS A 295 -8.30 21.19 -14.52
CA LYS A 295 -9.19 22.38 -14.44
C LYS A 295 -9.39 22.94 -13.04
N GLU A 296 -9.15 22.14 -12.01
CA GLU A 296 -9.31 22.51 -10.60
C GLU A 296 -7.98 22.91 -9.92
N ALA A 297 -6.85 22.78 -10.62
CA ALA A 297 -5.54 23.06 -10.07
C ALA A 297 -5.34 24.57 -9.89
N GLU A 298 -4.95 24.97 -8.68
CA GLU A 298 -4.59 26.35 -8.35
C GLU A 298 -3.07 26.56 -8.45
N GLU A 299 -2.27 25.50 -8.26
CA GLU A 299 -0.82 25.55 -8.35
C GLU A 299 -0.30 24.42 -9.23
N ILE A 300 0.48 24.77 -10.26
CA ILE A 300 1.02 23.82 -11.22
C ILE A 300 2.53 24.01 -11.33
N TYR A 301 3.27 22.91 -11.17
CA TYR A 301 4.72 22.83 -11.33
C TYR A 301 5.04 21.81 -12.41
N ILE A 302 5.80 22.24 -13.42
CA ILE A 302 6.19 21.43 -14.58
C ILE A 302 7.71 21.50 -14.67
N VAL A 303 8.36 20.36 -14.51
CA VAL A 303 9.79 20.26 -14.26
C VAL A 303 10.45 19.27 -15.21
N SER A 304 11.53 19.68 -15.86
CA SER A 304 12.36 18.83 -16.73
C SER A 304 11.58 18.11 -17.83
N MET A 305 10.58 18.78 -18.44
CA MET A 305 9.78 18.23 -19.54
C MET A 305 10.40 18.55 -20.89
N LYS A 306 10.23 17.67 -21.88
CA LYS A 306 10.79 17.86 -23.23
C LYS A 306 9.78 17.60 -24.32
N GLU A 307 9.69 18.50 -25.31
CA GLU A 307 8.86 18.31 -26.51
C GLU A 307 7.34 18.19 -26.22
N TYR A 308 6.86 18.89 -25.19
CA TYR A 308 5.46 18.87 -24.77
C TYR A 308 4.68 20.11 -25.17
N ILE A 309 3.40 19.89 -25.50
CA ILE A 309 2.40 20.96 -25.63
C ILE A 309 1.42 20.84 -24.46
N PHE A 310 1.35 21.89 -23.64
CA PHE A 310 0.43 22.02 -22.51
C PHE A 310 -0.70 22.98 -22.88
N GLU A 311 -1.88 22.41 -23.16
CA GLU A 311 -3.10 23.16 -23.50
C GLU A 311 -4.28 22.73 -22.60
N GLU A 312 -5.20 23.65 -22.31
CA GLU A 312 -6.42 23.41 -21.52
C GLU A 312 -6.20 23.05 -20.03
N LEU A 313 -5.00 23.29 -19.52
CA LEU A 313 -4.60 22.90 -18.16
C LEU A 313 -4.82 23.97 -17.08
N PHE A 314 -4.94 25.24 -17.47
CA PHE A 314 -4.66 26.38 -16.58
C PHE A 314 -5.91 27.12 -16.08
N ASP A 315 -7.11 26.55 -16.21
CA ASP A 315 -8.40 27.23 -16.01
C ASP A 315 -8.55 27.97 -14.66
N LYS A 316 -8.08 27.37 -13.56
CA LYS A 316 -8.08 27.93 -12.20
C LYS A 316 -6.68 28.19 -11.64
N CYS A 317 -5.66 28.06 -12.49
CA CYS A 317 -4.27 28.15 -12.07
C CYS A 317 -3.96 29.59 -11.64
N LYS A 318 -3.49 29.75 -10.40
CA LYS A 318 -3.05 31.03 -9.81
C LYS A 318 -1.53 31.16 -9.82
N LYS A 319 -0.83 30.03 -9.71
CA LYS A 319 0.63 29.94 -9.68
C LYS A 319 1.12 28.88 -10.66
N LEU A 320 1.96 29.30 -11.60
CA LEU A 320 2.59 28.42 -12.58
C LEU A 320 4.11 28.47 -12.43
N CYS A 321 4.73 27.30 -12.26
CA CYS A 321 6.18 27.14 -12.25
C CYS A 321 6.60 26.22 -13.39
N ILE A 322 7.51 26.70 -14.25
CA ILE A 322 8.09 25.96 -15.37
C ILE A 322 9.60 25.95 -15.14
N ASP A 323 10.17 24.77 -14.98
CA ASP A 323 11.58 24.62 -14.62
C ASP A 323 12.25 23.56 -15.51
N GLU A 324 13.45 23.87 -15.99
CA GLU A 324 14.30 22.95 -16.78
C GLU A 324 13.60 22.32 -18.00
N CYS A 325 12.59 22.99 -18.56
CA CYS A 325 11.82 22.48 -19.71
C CYS A 325 12.49 22.84 -21.05
N GLU A 326 12.39 21.96 -22.04
CA GLU A 326 13.04 22.09 -23.34
C GLU A 326 12.06 21.85 -24.49
N ASN A 327 12.01 22.75 -25.48
CA ASN A 327 11.13 22.64 -26.66
C ASN A 327 9.64 22.47 -26.27
N CYS A 328 9.19 23.13 -25.20
CA CYS A 328 7.81 23.04 -24.72
C CYS A 328 6.96 24.23 -25.17
N GLN A 329 5.66 24.00 -25.35
CA GLN A 329 4.67 25.05 -25.61
C GLN A 329 3.60 25.06 -24.52
N PHE A 330 3.29 26.24 -23.99
CA PHE A 330 2.28 26.47 -22.98
C PHE A 330 1.21 27.40 -23.54
N ILE A 331 0.00 26.89 -23.73
CA ILE A 331 -1.13 27.62 -24.33
C ILE A 331 -2.16 27.92 -23.24
N ILE A 332 -2.19 29.19 -22.79
CA ILE A 332 -3.04 29.65 -21.69
C ILE A 332 -4.33 30.27 -22.24
N ASN A 333 -5.39 29.48 -22.31
CA ASN A 333 -6.69 29.93 -22.88
C ASN A 333 -7.53 30.79 -21.91
N LYS A 334 -7.39 30.55 -20.61
CA LYS A 334 -7.97 31.34 -19.53
C LYS A 334 -6.87 31.69 -18.54
N ASN A 335 -6.81 32.95 -18.17
CA ASN A 335 -5.76 33.42 -17.29
C ASN A 335 -6.33 33.76 -15.92
N GLN A 336 -5.94 32.99 -14.91
CA GLN A 336 -6.09 33.36 -13.50
C GLN A 336 -4.73 33.42 -12.79
N ILE A 337 -3.65 33.29 -13.57
CA ILE A 337 -2.29 33.18 -13.08
C ILE A 337 -1.86 34.58 -12.64
N LYS A 338 -1.51 34.70 -11.36
CA LYS A 338 -0.97 35.91 -10.74
C LYS A 338 0.54 35.85 -10.66
N GLU A 339 1.06 34.66 -10.35
CA GLU A 339 2.49 34.39 -10.16
C GLU A 339 2.97 33.38 -11.19
N MET A 340 4.03 33.72 -11.91
CA MET A 340 4.68 32.83 -12.85
C MET A 340 6.19 32.75 -12.58
N LYS A 341 6.76 31.55 -12.56
CA LYS A 341 8.20 31.32 -12.45
C LYS A 341 8.67 30.48 -13.62
N ILE A 342 9.70 30.95 -14.33
CA ILE A 342 10.27 30.28 -15.50
C ILE A 342 11.79 30.21 -15.32
N THR A 343 12.32 29.00 -15.12
CA THR A 343 13.74 28.83 -14.77
C THR A 343 14.41 27.78 -15.64
N LYS A 344 15.63 28.06 -16.10
CA LYS A 344 16.49 27.14 -16.86
C LYS A 344 15.83 26.49 -18.08
N CYS A 345 14.85 27.16 -18.68
CA CYS A 345 14.11 26.64 -19.81
C CYS A 345 14.82 26.95 -21.14
N LYS A 346 14.62 26.10 -22.15
CA LYS A 346 15.15 26.27 -23.50
C LYS A 346 14.05 26.14 -24.54
N ASN A 347 14.05 27.01 -25.56
CA ASN A 347 13.09 26.98 -26.66
C ASN A 347 11.62 26.83 -26.21
N THR A 348 11.28 27.45 -25.08
CA THR A 348 9.97 27.29 -24.45
C THR A 348 9.08 28.48 -24.79
N GLU A 349 7.90 28.20 -25.35
CA GLU A 349 6.96 29.20 -25.81
C GLU A 349 5.75 29.28 -24.86
N ILE A 350 5.39 30.50 -24.44
CA ILE A 350 4.21 30.76 -23.62
C ILE A 350 3.30 31.71 -24.38
N THR A 351 2.10 31.24 -24.71
CA THR A 351 1.13 31.99 -25.53
C THR A 351 -0.27 31.98 -24.91
N GLY A 352 -1.16 32.83 -25.42
CA GLY A 352 -2.55 32.91 -24.99
C GLY A 352 -2.88 34.17 -24.20
N LYS A 353 -3.86 34.09 -23.31
CA LYS A 353 -4.28 35.20 -22.43
C LYS A 353 -3.30 35.32 -21.27
N LEU A 354 -2.64 36.47 -21.15
CA LEU A 354 -1.54 36.67 -20.20
C LEU A 354 -1.71 37.95 -19.34
N ASP A 355 -2.81 38.69 -19.56
CA ASP A 355 -3.09 40.02 -18.99
C ASP A 355 -3.18 40.09 -17.45
N ASN A 356 -3.44 38.97 -16.77
CA ASN A 356 -3.65 38.92 -15.31
C ASN A 356 -2.39 38.62 -14.51
N ILE A 357 -1.24 38.40 -15.18
CA ILE A 357 0.00 38.05 -14.48
C ILE A 357 0.55 39.31 -13.80
N GLU A 358 0.64 39.26 -12.48
CA GLU A 358 1.10 40.36 -11.64
C GLU A 358 2.62 40.31 -11.46
N GLU A 359 3.20 39.11 -11.36
CA GLU A 359 4.63 38.90 -11.13
C GLU A 359 5.18 37.73 -11.96
N ILE A 360 6.31 37.97 -12.64
CA ILE A 360 7.11 36.93 -13.29
C ILE A 360 8.52 36.93 -12.73
N ILE A 361 9.01 35.74 -12.34
CA ILE A 361 10.40 35.48 -12.01
C ILE A 361 11.03 34.66 -13.13
N THR A 362 12.16 35.13 -13.67
CA THR A 362 12.91 34.40 -14.71
C THR A 362 14.38 34.24 -14.34
N ILE A 363 14.94 33.04 -14.57
CA ILE A 363 16.35 32.70 -14.30
C ILE A 363 16.88 31.82 -15.44
N ASP A 364 18.03 32.17 -16.02
CA ASP A 364 18.82 31.34 -16.97
C ASP A 364 18.02 30.70 -18.12
N ASN A 365 17.12 31.45 -18.76
CA ASN A 365 16.32 30.95 -19.89
C ASN A 365 16.97 31.25 -21.26
N GLU A 366 16.98 30.28 -22.16
CA GLU A 366 17.52 30.38 -23.52
C GLU A 366 16.38 30.28 -24.56
N GLU A 367 16.26 31.27 -25.46
CA GLU A 367 15.29 31.24 -26.58
C GLU A 367 13.82 31.03 -26.13
N CYS A 368 13.47 31.48 -24.93
CA CYS A 368 12.11 31.41 -24.39
C CYS A 368 11.32 32.69 -24.69
N ASN A 369 10.03 32.55 -25.04
CA ASN A 369 9.12 33.68 -25.19
C ASN A 369 8.48 34.01 -23.84
N ILE A 370 9.01 35.02 -23.14
CA ILE A 370 8.53 35.44 -21.83
C ILE A 370 7.40 36.48 -22.00
N PRO A 371 6.22 36.27 -21.36
CA PRO A 371 5.12 37.23 -21.39
C PRO A 371 5.51 38.63 -20.89
N GLU A 372 4.94 39.69 -21.50
CA GLU A 372 5.06 41.06 -20.99
C GLU A 372 4.14 41.27 -19.77
N THR A 373 4.68 41.79 -18.65
CA THR A 373 3.90 42.09 -17.43
C THR A 373 4.34 43.38 -16.74
N THR A 374 3.59 43.79 -15.72
CA THR A 374 3.89 44.98 -14.90
C THR A 374 5.13 44.84 -14.03
N LYS A 375 5.49 43.61 -13.62
CA LYS A 375 6.66 43.34 -12.76
C LYS A 375 7.36 42.06 -13.20
N VAL A 376 8.51 42.23 -13.85
CA VAL A 376 9.41 41.15 -14.24
C VAL A 376 10.68 41.24 -13.39
N ILE A 377 10.94 40.19 -12.60
CA ILE A 377 12.14 40.05 -11.79
C ILE A 377 13.07 39.08 -12.52
N LYS A 378 14.24 39.58 -12.94
CA LYS A 378 15.34 38.76 -13.45
C LYS A 378 16.32 38.51 -12.31
N GLU A 379 16.56 37.26 -11.96
CA GLU A 379 17.55 36.88 -10.95
C GLU A 379 18.75 36.22 -11.65
N ASP A 380 19.96 36.65 -11.27
CA ASP A 380 21.21 36.27 -11.96
C ASP A 380 21.99 35.14 -11.25
N THR A 381 21.46 34.44 -10.22
CA THR A 381 22.23 33.33 -9.57
C THR A 381 21.45 32.37 -8.64
N GLU A 382 21.74 31.07 -8.86
CA GLU A 382 21.72 29.85 -8.01
C GLU A 382 20.52 29.52 -7.08
N ILE A 383 19.81 28.46 -7.46
CA ILE A 383 19.19 27.49 -6.54
C ILE A 383 20.08 26.25 -6.60
N ILE A 384 20.80 25.93 -5.51
CA ILE A 384 21.54 24.67 -5.40
C ILE A 384 20.63 23.66 -4.69
N GLU A 385 20.01 22.75 -5.45
CA GLU A 385 19.53 21.48 -4.87
C GLU A 385 20.76 20.65 -4.51
N MET A 386 21.11 20.58 -3.21
CA MET A 386 22.03 19.55 -2.74
C MET A 386 21.24 18.25 -2.56
N ASP A 387 21.69 17.20 -3.24
CA ASP A 387 21.18 15.83 -3.17
C ASP A 387 21.11 15.37 -1.70
N ASN A 388 19.94 15.53 -1.09
CA ASN A 388 19.71 15.11 0.28
C ASN A 388 18.99 13.77 0.22
N THR A 389 19.68 12.72 0.64
CA THR A 389 19.17 11.34 0.63
C THR A 389 17.97 11.12 1.55
N ASN A 390 17.53 12.14 2.31
CA ASN A 390 16.25 12.18 3.02
C ASN A 390 15.35 13.28 2.42
N LYS A 391 14.27 12.85 1.76
CA LYS A 391 13.35 13.67 0.94
C LYS A 391 12.40 14.62 1.71
N ASP A 392 12.65 14.89 2.99
CA ASP A 392 11.72 15.60 3.89
C ASP A 392 12.19 17.01 4.31
N ILE A 393 13.35 17.46 3.83
CA ILE A 393 13.90 18.78 4.19
C ILE A 393 14.32 19.52 2.93
N GLU A 394 13.76 20.72 2.77
CA GLU A 394 14.14 21.68 1.73
C GLU A 394 14.95 22.81 2.41
N ILE A 395 16.18 23.04 1.93
CA ILE A 395 17.06 24.09 2.46
C ILE A 395 17.20 25.17 1.38
N GLU A 396 16.71 26.38 1.68
CA GLU A 396 16.89 27.59 0.88
C GLU A 396 17.99 28.47 1.52
N THR A 397 18.83 29.10 0.72
CA THR A 397 19.79 30.10 1.21
C THR A 397 19.75 31.37 0.37
N ASP A 398 19.75 32.53 1.04
CA ASP A 398 20.12 33.83 0.46
C ASP A 398 21.40 34.38 1.12
N LYS A 399 21.95 35.50 0.61
CA LYS A 399 23.21 36.11 1.10
C LYS A 399 23.22 36.52 2.59
N THR A 400 22.11 36.46 3.30
CA THR A 400 21.96 36.88 4.71
C THR A 400 21.26 35.87 5.60
N HIS A 401 20.50 34.92 5.06
CA HIS A 401 19.73 33.96 5.84
C HIS A 401 19.75 32.56 5.23
N ILE A 402 19.77 31.56 6.13
CA ILE A 402 19.51 30.16 5.80
C ILE A 402 18.08 29.88 6.24
N ILE A 403 17.21 29.50 5.29
CA ILE A 403 15.84 29.10 5.55
C ILE A 403 15.77 27.58 5.42
N ILE A 404 15.60 26.89 6.55
CA ILE A 404 15.40 25.45 6.60
C ILE A 404 13.90 25.19 6.77
N ARG A 405 13.26 24.55 5.78
CA ARG A 405 11.88 24.11 5.87
C ARG A 405 11.84 22.59 6.08
N ASN A 406 11.22 22.17 7.18
CA ASN A 406 10.72 20.80 7.30
C ASN A 406 9.42 20.71 6.51
N ILE A 407 9.31 19.76 5.58
CA ILE A 407 8.06 19.47 4.85
C ILE A 407 7.31 18.35 5.57
#